data_AF-A0A8S4G9R0-F1
#
_entry.id   AF-A0A8S4G9R0-F1
#
_cell.length_a   1.000
_cell.length_b   1.000
_cell.length_c   1.000
_cell.angle_alpha   90.00
_cell.angle_beta   90.00
_cell.angle_gamma   90.00
#
_symmetry.space_group_name_H-M   'P 1'
#
loop_
_entity.id
_entity.type
_entity.pdbx_description
1 polymer ?
#
loop_
_entity_poly.entity_id
_entity_poly.type
_entity_poly.pdbx_seq_one_letter_code
_entity_poly.pdbx_strand_id
1 'polypeptide(L)' 'MVNVPPDHFLYFAYGSNLLKKRIHINNPSAEFIGIGRLDHYQVNFIKYGPRWKGCSATIVPTERLVRACNICQR' A
#
# COMPACT_ATOMS: atom_id res chain seq x y z
N MET A 1 -10.27 19.72 -4.57
CA MET A 1 -10.74 18.49 -3.90
C MET A 1 -11.29 17.56 -4.97
N VAL A 2 -11.07 16.25 -4.87
CA VAL A 2 -11.63 15.28 -5.83
C VAL A 2 -13.11 15.11 -5.51
N ASN A 3 -13.98 15.22 -6.51
CA ASN A 3 -15.41 14.92 -6.36
C ASN A 3 -15.60 13.41 -6.44
N VAL A 4 -16.11 12.79 -5.37
CA VAL A 4 -16.31 11.34 -5.27
C VAL A 4 -17.82 11.07 -5.32
N PRO A 5 -18.31 10.26 -6.29
CA PRO A 5 -19.72 9.90 -6.34
C PRO A 5 -20.19 9.19 -5.05
N PRO A 6 -21.50 9.21 -4.71
CA PRO A 6 -22.02 8.63 -3.47
C PRO A 6 -21.66 7.15 -3.27
N ASP A 7 -21.60 6.39 -4.36
CA ASP A 7 -21.31 4.94 -4.34
C ASP A 7 -19.81 4.61 -4.50
N HIS A 8 -18.93 5.60 -4.36
CA HIS A 8 -17.48 5.44 -4.55
C HIS A 8 -16.71 5.85 -3.29
N PHE A 9 -15.49 5.34 -3.18
CA PHE A 9 -14.56 5.72 -2.12
C PHE A 9 -13.14 5.86 -2.68
N LEU A 10 -12.29 6.58 -1.95
CA LEU A 10 -10.88 6.74 -2.30
C LEU A 10 -10.05 5.69 -1.57
N TYR A 11 -9.19 5.00 -2.32
CA TYR A 11 -8.23 4.03 -1.81
C TYR A 11 -6.80 4.51 -2.07
N PHE A 12 -6.04 4.74 -1.00
CA PHE A 12 -4.63 5.11 -1.10
C PHE A 12 -3.75 3.86 -1.13
N ALA A 13 -3.23 3.51 -2.31
CA ALA A 13 -2.31 2.40 -2.48
C ALA A 13 -0.88 2.80 -2.12
N TYR A 14 -0.16 1.92 -1.41
CA TYR A 14 1.25 2.14 -1.00
C TYR A 14 2.12 0.87 -1.16
N GLY A 15 1.61 -0.14 -1.88
CA GLY A 15 2.27 -1.43 -2.07
C GLY A 15 1.93 -2.04 -3.44
N SER A 16 1.77 -3.37 -3.52
CA SER A 16 1.55 -4.06 -4.81
C SER A 16 0.36 -3.56 -5.64
N ASN A 17 -0.64 -2.95 -4.99
CA ASN A 17 -1.81 -2.35 -5.66
C ASN A 17 -1.49 -1.05 -6.43
N LEU A 18 -0.28 -0.50 -6.31
CA LEU A 18 0.20 0.60 -7.17
C LEU A 18 0.28 0.18 -8.65
N LEU A 19 0.45 -1.11 -8.93
CA LEU A 19 0.44 -1.64 -10.29
C LEU A 19 -1.01 -1.88 -10.74
N LYS A 20 -1.49 -1.14 -11.76
CA LYS A 20 -2.85 -1.26 -12.32
C LYS A 20 -3.24 -2.70 -12.63
N LYS A 21 -2.36 -3.45 -13.31
CA LYS A 21 -2.59 -4.86 -13.64
C LYS A 21 -2.79 -5.74 -12.39
N ARG A 22 -2.12 -5.42 -11.27
CA ARG A 22 -2.23 -6.19 -10.02
C ARG A 22 -3.54 -5.92 -9.29
N ILE A 23 -3.92 -4.65 -9.12
CA ILE A 23 -5.16 -4.28 -8.42
C ILE A 23 -6.40 -4.78 -9.17
N HIS A 24 -6.37 -4.74 -10.50
CA HIS A 24 -7.48 -5.20 -11.37
C HIS A 24 -7.74 -6.70 -11.33
N ILE A 25 -6.82 -7.53 -10.82
CA ILE A 25 -7.08 -8.99 -10.64
C ILE A 25 -8.27 -9.20 -9.70
N ASN A 26 -8.39 -8.38 -8.65
CA ASN A 26 -9.45 -8.51 -7.65
C ASN A 26 -10.41 -7.32 -7.61
N ASN A 27 -10.02 -6.16 -8.16
CA ASN A 27 -10.80 -4.92 -8.16
C ASN A 27 -10.85 -4.36 -9.59
N PRO A 28 -11.59 -5.01 -10.51
CA PRO A 28 -11.57 -4.64 -11.93
C PRO A 28 -12.13 -3.23 -12.20
N SER A 29 -12.99 -2.72 -11.32
CA SER A 29 -13.56 -1.37 -11.40
C SER A 29 -12.66 -0.27 -10.82
N ALA A 30 -11.48 -0.59 -10.30
CA ALA A 30 -10.61 0.42 -9.68
C ALA A 30 -10.08 1.42 -10.73
N GLU A 31 -10.24 2.71 -10.48
CA GLU A 31 -9.77 3.78 -11.36
C GLU A 31 -8.59 4.55 -10.75
N PHE A 32 -7.67 5.00 -11.61
CA PHE A 32 -6.57 5.86 -11.18
C PHE A 32 -7.07 7.30 -11.06
N ILE A 33 -7.01 7.85 -9.86
CA ILE A 33 -7.43 9.24 -9.57
C ILE A 33 -6.24 10.21 -9.61
N GLY A 34 -5.10 9.81 -9.02
CA GLY A 34 -3.93 10.69 -8.94
C GLY A 34 -2.87 10.18 -7.97
N ILE A 35 -1.82 10.97 -7.80
CA ILE A 35 -0.72 10.72 -6.87
C ILE A 35 -0.98 11.53 -5.60
N GLY A 36 -0.93 10.88 -4.44
CA GLY A 36 -1.05 11.52 -3.13
C GLY A 36 0.20 11.33 -2.28
N ARG A 37 0.39 12.22 -1.31
CA ARG A 37 1.44 12.13 -0.29
C ARG A 37 0.79 11.95 1.07
N LEU A 38 1.23 10.93 1.82
CA LEU A 38 0.80 10.71 3.20
C LEU A 38 1.89 11.19 4.15
N ASP A 39 1.69 12.36 4.75
CA ASP A 39 2.67 13.01 5.61
C ASP A 39 2.81 12.32 6.96
N HIS A 40 4.03 12.32 7.52
CA HIS A 40 4.40 11.69 8.79
C HIS A 40 4.32 10.15 8.81
N TYR A 41 4.24 9.50 7.66
CA TYR A 41 4.34 8.03 7.53
C TYR A 41 5.50 7.61 6.65
N GLN A 42 6.02 6.40 6.89
CA GLN A 42 7.01 5.75 6.05
C GLN A 42 6.54 4.36 5.65
N VAL A 43 6.91 3.94 4.43
CA VAL A 43 6.69 2.56 3.98
C VAL A 43 7.70 1.63 4.67
N ASN A 44 7.21 0.49 5.17
CA ASN A 44 8.01 -0.54 5.81
C ASN A 44 7.52 -1.94 5.36
N PHE A 45 8.19 -3.00 5.80
CA PHE A 45 7.82 -4.39 5.50
C PHE A 45 7.80 -5.19 6.80
N ILE A 46 6.66 -5.81 7.13
CA ILE A 46 6.43 -6.34 8.50
C ILE A 46 6.37 -7.85 8.60
N LYS A 47 5.64 -8.53 7.71
CA LYS A 47 5.35 -9.96 7.83
C LYS A 47 5.67 -10.70 6.54
N TYR A 48 6.43 -11.78 6.66
CA TYR A 48 6.66 -12.72 5.57
C TYR A 48 5.34 -13.36 5.14
N GLY A 49 5.01 -13.22 3.86
CA GLY A 49 3.86 -13.86 3.22
C GLY A 49 4.35 -14.95 2.27
N PRO A 50 3.89 -16.21 2.40
CA PRO A 50 4.32 -17.30 1.51
C PRO A 50 3.96 -17.03 0.05
N ARG A 51 2.84 -16.32 -0.20
CA ARG A 51 2.43 -15.90 -1.55
C ARG A 51 3.46 -15.00 -2.23
N TRP A 52 4.10 -14.12 -1.46
CA TRP A 52 5.08 -13.18 -1.96
C TRP A 52 6.52 -13.69 -1.81
N LYS A 53 6.71 -14.80 -1.10
CA LYS A 53 8.03 -15.32 -0.69
C LYS A 53 8.92 -14.22 -0.07
N GLY A 54 8.30 -13.31 0.65
CA GLY A 54 8.93 -12.10 1.18
C GLY A 54 7.98 -11.31 2.07
N CYS A 55 8.47 -10.23 2.68
CA CYS A 55 7.66 -9.44 3.59
C CYS A 55 6.75 -8.47 2.81
N SER A 56 5.48 -8.36 3.21
CA SER A 56 4.51 -7.46 2.56
C SER A 56 4.67 -6.02 3.05
N ALA A 57 4.38 -5.06 2.17
CA ALA A 57 4.42 -3.63 2.49
C ALA A 57 3.39 -3.26 3.57
N THR A 58 3.78 -2.33 4.43
CA THR A 58 2.95 -1.66 5.44
C THR A 58 3.36 -0.18 5.50
N ILE A 59 2.60 0.64 6.21
CA ILE A 59 2.99 2.00 6.57
C ILE A 59 3.10 2.11 8.09
N VAL A 60 4.09 2.85 8.56
CA VAL A 60 4.30 3.13 9.99
C VAL A 60 4.42 4.63 10.21
N PRO A 61 3.92 5.18 11.34
CA PRO A 61 4.23 6.55 11.71
C PRO A 61 5.75 6.76 11.76
N THR A 62 6.21 7.92 11.29
CA THR A 62 7.64 8.26 11.23
C THR A 62 8.29 8.26 12.62
N GLU A 63 7.51 8.62 13.64
CA GLU A 63 7.93 8.57 15.05
C GLU A 63 8.06 7.14 15.60
N ARG A 64 7.42 6.16 14.95
CA ARG A 64 7.42 4.74 15.35
C ARG A 64 8.18 3.89 14.36
N LEU A 65 9.46 4.20 14.15
CA LEU A 65 10.38 3.34 13.42
C LEU A 65 10.63 2.04 14.20
N VAL A 66 9.70 1.10 14.11
CA VAL A 66 9.86 -0.27 14.61
C VAL A 66 10.62 -1.07 13.55
N ARG A 67 11.58 -1.89 14.01
CA ARG A 67 12.48 -2.68 13.14
C ARG A 67 11.68 -3.46 12.09
N ALA A 68 12.11 -3.33 10.83
CA ALA A 68 11.59 -4.09 9.70
C ALA A 68 11.71 -5.61 9.91
N CYS A 69 10.89 -6.38 9.19
CA CYS A 69 10.95 -7.83 9.12
C CYS A 69 12.41 -8.35 9.04
N ASN A 70 12.94 -8.93 10.14
CA ASN A 70 14.33 -9.40 10.23
C ASN A 70 14.68 -10.49 9.19
N ILE A 71 13.67 -11.06 8.53
CA ILE A 71 13.81 -12.07 7.47
C ILE A 71 14.37 -11.46 6.18
N CYS A 72 14.12 -10.17 5.91
CA CYS A 72 14.60 -9.48 4.70
C CYS A 72 15.90 -8.68 4.90
N GLN A 73 16.59 -8.84 6.04
CA GLN A 73 17.86 -8.18 6.34
C GLN A 73 19.10 -9.04 6.02
N ARG A 74 18.94 -10.09 5.20
CA ARG A 74 20.05 -10.88 4.64
C ARG A 74 20.05 -10.76 3.13
#